data_AF-A0A8T9AZ40-F1
#
_entry.id   AF-A0A8T9AZ40-F1
#
_cell.length_a   1.000
_cell.length_b   1.000
_cell.length_c   1.000
_cell.angle_alpha   90.00
_cell.angle_beta   90.00
_cell.angle_gamma   90.00
#
_symmetry.space_group_name_H-M   'P 1'
#
loop_
_entity.id
_entity.type
_entity.pdbx_description
1 polymer ?
#
loop_
_entity_poly.entity_id
_entity_poly.type
_entity_poly.pdbx_seq_one_letter_code
_entity_poly.pdbx_strand_id
1 'polypeptide(L)'
;MSWHLTFEMFRNSTLVDTAEKQTSYVMELKPPQKAEKQLTLFVTFQVAPENIDKFKEAHRPVWKACSEEAECLLFDVFQDPDQPGRYRFVEI
;
A
#
# COMPACT_ATOMS: atom_id res chain seq x y z
N MET A 1 -12.53 11.91 16.09
CA MET A 1 -11.32 12.03 16.92
C MET A 1 -10.31 11.00 16.42
N SER A 2 -9.11 11.49 16.09
CA SER A 2 -7.83 10.77 15.89
C SER A 2 -7.76 9.56 14.92
N TRP A 3 -7.19 9.80 13.73
CA TRP A 3 -6.72 8.79 12.76
C TRP A 3 -5.17 8.71 12.71
N HIS A 4 -4.48 8.82 13.85
CA HIS A 4 -3.01 8.93 13.89
C HIS A 4 -2.28 7.71 14.47
N LEU A 5 -2.96 6.59 14.74
CA LEU A 5 -2.43 5.52 15.61
C LEU A 5 -2.17 4.15 14.94
N THR A 6 -2.03 4.09 13.61
CA THR A 6 -1.73 2.81 12.92
C THR A 6 -0.32 2.75 12.32
N PHE A 7 0.46 3.84 12.32
CA PHE A 7 1.74 3.91 11.60
C PHE A 7 2.99 3.59 12.45
N GLU A 8 2.83 3.27 13.74
CA GLU A 8 3.95 3.24 14.71
C GLU A 8 4.26 1.85 15.30
N MET A 9 3.92 0.75 14.62
CA MET A 9 4.23 -0.61 15.13
C MET A 9 5.36 -1.36 14.41
N PHE A 10 6.00 -0.80 13.37
CA PHE A 10 7.05 -1.52 12.61
C PHE A 10 8.51 -1.10 12.88
N ARG A 11 8.77 -0.34 13.95
CA ARG A 11 10.14 0.07 14.35
C ARG A 11 10.40 -0.19 15.83
N ASN A 12 10.71 -1.44 16.18
CA ASN A 12 11.81 -1.79 17.10
C ASN A 12 11.69 -3.24 17.55
N SER A 13 12.71 -4.04 17.27
CA SER A 13 13.23 -4.95 18.29
C SER A 13 14.71 -5.20 18.03
N THR A 14 15.47 -4.97 19.08
CA THR A 14 16.92 -4.83 19.19
C THR A 14 17.69 -6.13 19.04
N LEU A 15 18.92 -5.94 18.60
CA LEU A 15 20.10 -6.81 18.68
C LEU A 15 20.16 -7.63 19.97
N VAL A 16 20.39 -8.94 19.81
CA VAL A 16 21.08 -9.77 20.81
C VAL A 16 22.24 -10.48 20.10
N ASP A 17 23.42 -10.23 20.65
CA ASP A 17 24.74 -10.71 20.27
C ASP A 17 24.86 -12.21 20.57
N THR A 18 25.29 -13.03 19.60
CA THR A 18 25.74 -14.39 19.89
C THR A 18 26.81 -14.84 18.89
N ALA A 19 28.04 -14.82 19.39
CA ALA A 19 29.27 -15.51 18.99
C ALA A 19 29.30 -16.27 17.65
N GLU A 20 30.26 -15.83 16.83
CA GLU A 20 30.71 -16.42 15.57
C GLU A 20 31.03 -17.92 15.65
N LYS A 21 30.49 -18.67 14.68
CA LYS A 21 31.17 -19.83 14.12
C LYS A 21 31.33 -19.59 12.62
N GLN A 22 32.53 -19.22 12.21
CA GLN A 22 32.90 -19.06 10.82
C GLN A 22 33.06 -20.44 10.17
N THR A 23 31.93 -20.97 9.69
CA THR A 23 31.94 -22.03 8.69
C THR A 23 32.01 -21.36 7.33
N SER A 24 32.97 -21.74 6.51
CA SER A 24 33.16 -21.17 5.17
C SER A 24 32.02 -21.62 4.26
N TYR A 25 30.95 -20.81 4.19
CA TYR A 25 29.97 -20.92 3.12
C TYR A 25 30.57 -20.34 1.84
N VAL A 26 30.81 -21.20 0.86
CA VAL A 26 30.84 -20.76 -0.54
C VAL A 26 29.44 -20.23 -0.83
N MET A 27 29.31 -18.90 -0.86
CA MET A 27 28.11 -18.21 -1.28
C MET A 27 27.94 -18.46 -2.78
N GLU A 28 27.33 -19.58 -3.14
CA GLU A 28 26.86 -19.81 -4.48
C GLU A 28 25.76 -18.77 -4.74
N LEU A 29 26.13 -17.70 -5.43
CA LEU A 29 25.21 -16.61 -5.75
C LEU A 29 24.14 -17.19 -6.66
N LYS A 30 22.96 -17.40 -6.08
CA LYS A 30 21.77 -17.77 -6.85
C LYS A 30 21.57 -16.71 -7.93
N PRO A 31 21.41 -17.09 -9.20
CA PRO A 31 21.18 -16.13 -10.27
C PRO A 31 19.97 -15.26 -9.90
N PRO A 32 19.97 -13.96 -10.26
CA PRO A 32 18.89 -13.05 -9.89
C PRO A 32 17.58 -13.65 -10.35
N GLN A 33 16.72 -13.97 -9.39
CA GLN A 33 15.38 -14.48 -9.68
C GLN A 33 14.67 -13.40 -10.50
N LYS A 34 14.10 -13.80 -11.64
CA LYS A 34 13.39 -12.89 -12.53
C LYS A 34 12.36 -12.13 -11.71
N ALA A 35 12.48 -10.80 -11.64
CA ALA A 35 11.53 -9.97 -10.91
C ALA A 35 10.14 -10.19 -11.52
N GLU A 36 9.16 -10.51 -10.68
CA GLU A 36 7.77 -10.52 -11.07
C GLU A 36 7.39 -9.10 -11.51
N LYS A 37 6.55 -8.99 -12.55
CA LYS A 37 6.16 -7.69 -13.09
C LYS A 37 5.13 -7.06 -12.15
N GLN A 38 5.42 -5.86 -11.66
CA GLN A 38 4.49 -5.04 -10.88
C GLN A 38 3.85 -3.98 -11.79
N LEU A 39 2.56 -3.70 -11.57
CA LEU A 39 1.87 -2.54 -12.14
C LEU A 39 1.62 -1.52 -11.02
N THR A 40 1.71 -0.24 -11.32
CA THR A 40 1.28 0.81 -10.38
C THR A 40 0.37 1.77 -11.13
N LEU A 41 -0.84 1.97 -10.61
CA LEU A 41 -1.82 2.87 -11.19
C LEU A 41 -1.94 4.13 -10.33
N PHE A 42 -1.91 5.28 -11.01
CA PHE A 42 -2.24 6.58 -10.45
C PHE A 42 -3.48 7.08 -11.16
N VAL A 43 -4.61 7.09 -10.47
CA VAL A 43 -5.89 7.47 -11.07
C VAL A 43 -6.42 8.71 -10.38
N THR A 44 -6.98 9.62 -11.18
CA THR A 44 -7.65 10.83 -10.70
C THR A 44 -9.10 10.82 -11.15
N PHE A 45 -10.02 10.98 -10.21
CA PHE A 45 -11.44 11.18 -10.48
C PHE A 45 -11.82 12.64 -10.28
N GLN A 46 -12.69 13.13 -11.15
CA GLN A 46 -13.39 14.38 -10.96
C GLN A 46 -14.89 14.07 -10.84
N VAL A 47 -15.41 14.23 -9.63
CA VAL A 47 -16.80 13.96 -9.26
C VAL A 47 -17.54 15.29 -9.12
N ALA A 48 -18.74 15.38 -9.68
CA ALA A 48 -19.59 16.55 -9.48
C ALA A 48 -19.94 16.70 -7.99
N PRO A 49 -19.88 17.92 -7.40
CA PRO A 49 -20.06 18.12 -5.96
C PRO A 49 -21.33 17.48 -5.38
N GLU A 50 -22.43 17.55 -6.12
CA GLU A 50 -23.74 16.98 -5.75
C GLU A 50 -23.79 15.45 -5.72
N ASN A 51 -22.76 14.78 -6.26
CA ASN A 51 -22.67 13.32 -6.32
C ASN A 51 -21.56 12.76 -5.41
N ILE A 52 -20.89 13.59 -4.60
CA ILE A 52 -19.78 13.16 -3.75
C ILE A 52 -20.20 12.03 -2.79
N ASP A 53 -21.33 12.18 -2.09
CA ASP A 53 -21.75 11.18 -1.11
C ASP A 53 -22.17 9.87 -1.79
N LYS A 54 -22.88 9.96 -2.93
CA LYS A 54 -23.22 8.80 -3.76
C LYS A 54 -21.98 8.09 -4.28
N PHE A 55 -20.97 8.84 -4.69
CA PHE A 55 -19.70 8.29 -5.14
C PHE A 55 -18.98 7.55 -3.99
N LYS A 56 -18.92 8.14 -2.79
CA LYS A 56 -18.31 7.50 -1.62
C LYS A 56 -19.02 6.19 -1.24
N GLU A 57 -20.35 6.20 -1.26
CA GLU A 57 -21.16 5.00 -1.00
C GLU A 57 -20.92 3.91 -2.06
N ALA A 58 -20.92 4.29 -3.34
CA ALA A 58 -20.71 3.36 -4.45
C ALA A 58 -19.27 2.84 -4.56
N HIS A 59 -18.28 3.65 -4.17
CA HIS A 59 -16.85 3.29 -4.26
C HIS A 59 -16.39 2.42 -3.09
N ARG A 60 -17.07 2.46 -1.94
CA ARG A 60 -16.69 1.66 -0.77
C ARG A 60 -16.61 0.16 -1.05
N PRO A 61 -17.58 -0.47 -1.73
CA PRO A 61 -17.49 -1.87 -2.12
C PRO A 61 -16.33 -2.18 -3.05
N VAL A 62 -16.00 -1.26 -3.97
CA VAL A 62 -14.86 -1.41 -4.90
C VAL A 62 -13.55 -1.41 -4.11
N TRP A 63 -13.37 -0.41 -3.24
CA TRP A 63 -12.20 -0.35 -2.35
C TRP A 63 -12.05 -1.63 -1.53
N LYS A 64 -13.14 -2.13 -0.96
CA LYS A 64 -13.13 -3.37 -0.17
C LYS A 64 -12.70 -4.57 -1.01
N ALA A 65 -13.30 -4.73 -2.19
CA ALA A 65 -12.99 -5.84 -3.09
C ALA A 65 -11.50 -5.81 -3.48
N CYS A 66 -10.99 -4.66 -3.93
CA CYS A 66 -9.57 -4.52 -4.30
C CYS A 66 -8.64 -4.76 -3.11
N SER A 67 -9.00 -4.32 -1.89
CA SER A 67 -8.19 -4.57 -0.69
C SER A 67 -8.12 -6.05 -0.27
N GLU A 68 -9.04 -6.89 -0.77
CA GLU A 68 -9.10 -8.33 -0.48
C GLU A 68 -8.42 -9.17 -1.59
N GLU A 69 -8.03 -8.55 -2.71
CA GLU A 69 -7.31 -9.20 -3.81
C GLU A 69 -5.86 -9.45 -3.42
N ALA A 70 -5.38 -10.69 -3.58
CA ALA A 70 -4.04 -11.09 -3.14
C ALA A 70 -2.92 -10.45 -3.98
N GLU A 71 -3.26 -10.10 -5.21
CA GLU A 71 -2.40 -9.39 -6.17
C GLU A 71 -2.35 -7.87 -5.93
N CYS A 72 -3.35 -7.31 -5.26
CA CYS A 72 -3.43 -5.88 -4.98
C CYS A 72 -2.72 -5.58 -3.66
N LEU A 73 -1.45 -5.19 -3.77
CA LEU A 73 -0.58 -4.93 -2.63
C LEU A 73 -0.93 -3.63 -1.91
N LEU A 74 -1.56 -2.69 -2.62
CA LEU A 74 -2.02 -1.41 -2.10
C LEU A 74 -3.24 -0.95 -2.88
N PHE A 75 -4.27 -0.46 -2.20
CA PHE A 75 -5.37 0.27 -2.83
C PHE A 75 -5.85 1.39 -1.91
N ASP A 76 -5.36 2.60 -2.14
CA ASP A 76 -5.60 3.74 -1.22
C ASP A 76 -6.18 4.95 -1.95
N VAL A 77 -7.16 5.60 -1.32
CA VAL A 77 -7.94 6.70 -1.91
C VAL A 77 -7.75 7.98 -1.10
N PHE A 78 -7.40 9.05 -1.78
CA PHE A 78 -7.15 10.38 -1.25
C PHE A 78 -8.17 11.37 -1.80
N GLN A 79 -8.67 12.26 -0.95
CA GLN A 79 -9.49 13.39 -1.34
C GLN A 79 -8.63 14.66 -1.32
N ASP A 80 -8.74 15.50 -2.35
CA ASP A 80 -8.06 16.78 -2.39
C ASP A 80 -8.71 17.76 -1.38
N PRO A 81 -7.94 18.37 -0.46
CA PRO A 81 -8.50 19.26 0.55
C PRO A 81 -9.05 20.56 -0.03
N ASP A 82 -8.48 21.03 -1.14
CA ASP A 82 -8.87 22.29 -1.77
C ASP A 82 -9.99 22.08 -2.82
N GLN A 83 -10.14 20.84 -3.31
CA GLN A 83 -11.13 20.48 -4.33
C GLN A 83 -11.90 19.23 -3.91
N PRO A 84 -13.02 19.36 -3.16
CA PRO A 84 -13.74 18.22 -2.58
C PRO A 84 -14.23 17.17 -3.60
N GLY A 85 -14.45 17.56 -4.86
CA GLY A 85 -14.84 16.63 -5.94
C GLY A 85 -13.66 15.91 -6.59
N ARG A 86 -12.41 16.22 -6.24
CA ARG A 86 -11.21 15.60 -6.80
C ARG A 86 -10.70 14.51 -5.88
N TYR A 87 -10.63 13.30 -6.41
CA TYR A 87 -10.09 12.13 -5.73
C TYR A 87 -8.90 11.58 -6.50
N ARG A 88 -7.96 10.98 -5.77
CA ARG A 88 -6.82 10.26 -6.35
C ARG A 88 -6.73 8.91 -5.68
N PHE A 89 -6.42 7.85 -6.44
CA PHE A 89 -6.04 6.60 -5.83
C PHE A 89 -4.72 6.07 -6.37
N VAL A 90 -4.04 5.31 -5.52
CA VAL A 90 -2.84 4.55 -5.84
C VAL A 90 -3.17 3.08 -5.67
N GLU A 91 -2.91 2.31 -6.71
CA GLU A 91 -3.04 0.86 -6.74
C GLU A 91 -1.71 0.24 -7.14
N ILE A 92 -1.25 -0.76 -6.39
CA ILE A 92 -0.01 -1.51 -6.64
C ILE A 92 -0.34 -2.99 -6.73
#